data_AF-A0A435FHC8-F1
#
_entry.id   AF-A0A435FHC8-F1
#
_cell.length_a   1.000
_cell.length_b   1.000
_cell.length_c   1.000
_cell.angle_alpha   90.00
_cell.angle_beta   90.00
_cell.angle_gamma   90.00
#
_symmetry.space_group_name_H-M   'P 1'
#
loop_
_entity.id
_entity.type
_entity.pdbx_description
1 polymer ?
#
loop_
_entity_poly.entity_id
_entity_poly.type
_entity_poly.pdbx_seq_one_letter_code
_entity_poly.pdbx_strand_id
1 'polypeptide(L)'
;DAWVTPPSYTGKPPIFLTADANQAIPTFTVPEGSDVSLRVTGGSGEETLGYADKNGNSRAIDPAAPQAAAKPAASPATPSKVRQFTSKLTGDGTLTLTSGEDQLGRWAFAVVPDKPPQIRFVGEPKRAANGAFELNYQIDDDYGAATAKAVFALADPQAPNARPLYGASEMPLTLPRRGGKSNAARTSKDLTEHVWAGSSIKLTLVATDDAGHTASSETKTLLMPERPFANPLARAVIEQRRLLALDANAKPRVLDLMDAITLRPEDTFDNMSHYLAIMSARTRLKMADSDDQLRSEVSYLWE
;
A
#
# COMPACT_ATOMS: atom_id res chain seq x y z
N ASP A 1 -22.11 -7.44 31.97
CA ASP A 1 -21.01 -6.59 31.46
C ASP A 1 -21.24 -6.24 30.01
N ALA A 2 -20.97 -5.00 29.62
CA ALA A 2 -20.97 -4.60 28.22
C ALA A 2 -19.74 -3.72 27.92
N TRP A 3 -19.10 -3.94 26.78
CA TRP A 3 -17.94 -3.17 26.35
C TRP A 3 -17.90 -3.03 24.82
N VAL A 4 -17.15 -2.04 24.35
CA VAL A 4 -16.86 -1.83 22.93
C VAL A 4 -15.37 -1.89 22.72
N THR A 5 -14.95 -2.63 21.72
CA THR A 5 -13.55 -2.74 21.29
C THR A 5 -13.40 -2.07 19.92
N PRO A 6 -12.76 -0.89 19.84
CA PRO A 6 -12.43 -0.27 18.56
C PRO A 6 -11.51 -1.14 17.71
N PRO A 7 -11.50 -0.97 16.37
CA PRO A 7 -10.54 -1.65 15.52
C PRO A 7 -9.10 -1.36 15.96
N SER A 8 -8.23 -2.36 15.90
CA SER A 8 -6.86 -2.28 16.43
C SER A 8 -6.04 -1.14 15.82
N TYR A 9 -6.25 -0.84 14.53
CA TYR A 9 -5.55 0.22 13.81
C TYR A 9 -5.82 1.62 14.36
N THR A 10 -6.96 1.83 15.02
CA THR A 10 -7.33 3.12 15.61
C THR A 10 -6.53 3.47 16.86
N GLY A 11 -5.85 2.48 17.48
CA GLY A 11 -5.09 2.65 18.72
C GLY A 11 -5.92 3.03 19.95
N LYS A 12 -7.26 3.02 19.85
CA LYS A 12 -8.15 3.39 20.95
C LYS A 12 -8.37 2.21 21.91
N PRO A 13 -8.36 2.44 23.24
CA PRO A 13 -8.60 1.38 24.21
C PRO A 13 -10.06 0.91 24.19
N PRO A 14 -10.35 -0.32 24.66
CA PRO A 14 -11.72 -0.77 24.88
C PRO A 14 -12.47 0.12 25.88
N ILE A 15 -13.76 0.32 25.63
CA ILE A 15 -14.65 1.15 26.46
C ILE A 15 -15.63 0.24 27.18
N PHE A 16 -15.59 0.20 28.50
CA PHE A 16 -16.54 -0.57 29.32
C PHE A 16 -17.80 0.26 29.59
N LEU A 17 -18.91 -0.12 28.97
CA LEU A 17 -20.17 0.61 29.01
C LEU A 17 -20.87 0.53 30.38
N THR A 18 -20.64 -0.55 31.12
CA THR A 18 -21.26 -0.80 32.44
C THR A 18 -20.39 -0.36 33.62
N ALA A 19 -19.25 0.28 33.37
CA ALA A 19 -18.43 0.82 34.45
C ALA A 19 -19.10 2.05 35.09
N ASP A 20 -19.02 2.20 36.41
CA ASP A 20 -19.68 3.28 37.15
C ASP A 20 -19.32 4.67 36.62
N ALA A 21 -18.06 4.87 36.23
CA ALA A 21 -17.57 6.12 35.64
C ALA A 21 -18.27 6.49 34.31
N ASN A 22 -18.87 5.53 33.61
CA ASN A 22 -19.46 5.70 32.29
C ASN A 22 -21.00 5.71 32.32
N GLN A 23 -21.64 5.50 33.47
CA GLN A 23 -23.12 5.48 33.58
C GLN A 23 -23.78 6.83 33.25
N ALA A 24 -23.06 7.94 33.45
CA ALA A 24 -23.55 9.29 33.15
C ALA A 24 -23.30 9.72 31.70
N ILE A 25 -22.63 8.91 30.87
CA ILE A 25 -22.33 9.26 29.48
C ILE A 25 -23.60 9.06 28.63
N PRO A 26 -24.16 10.14 28.04
CA PRO A 26 -25.40 10.03 27.27
C PRO A 26 -25.20 9.31 25.93
N THR A 27 -24.03 9.49 25.31
CA THR A 27 -23.68 8.91 24.01
C THR A 27 -22.19 8.56 23.98
N PHE A 28 -21.87 7.33 23.57
CA PHE A 28 -20.50 6.86 23.40
C PHE A 28 -20.02 7.13 21.97
N THR A 29 -18.92 7.86 21.81
CA THR A 29 -18.30 8.08 20.50
C THR A 29 -17.25 7.01 20.21
N VAL A 30 -17.45 6.25 19.13
CA VAL A 30 -16.60 5.10 18.77
C VAL A 30 -16.25 5.12 17.28
N PRO A 31 -15.08 4.63 16.85
CA PRO A 31 -14.79 4.47 15.43
C PRO A 31 -15.74 3.49 14.74
N GLU A 32 -15.96 3.69 13.45
CA GLU A 32 -16.62 2.70 12.59
C GLU A 32 -15.92 1.33 12.65
N GLY A 33 -16.70 0.26 12.57
CA GLY A 33 -16.18 -1.11 12.62
C GLY A 33 -15.88 -1.62 14.03
N SER A 34 -16.10 -0.81 15.07
CA SER A 34 -15.97 -1.22 16.48
C SER A 34 -16.89 -2.40 16.82
N ASP A 35 -16.36 -3.36 17.57
CA ASP A 35 -17.10 -4.53 18.03
C ASP A 35 -17.73 -4.25 19.40
N VAL A 36 -19.05 -4.23 19.47
CA VAL A 36 -19.78 -4.21 20.75
C VAL A 36 -19.99 -5.63 21.24
N SER A 37 -19.65 -5.87 22.50
CA SER A 37 -19.81 -7.16 23.18
C SER A 37 -20.62 -6.97 24.46
N LEU A 38 -21.65 -7.79 24.63
CA LEU A 38 -22.50 -7.77 25.82
C LEU A 38 -22.62 -9.18 26.38
N ARG A 39 -22.29 -9.32 27.66
CA ARG A 39 -22.38 -10.56 28.42
C ARG A 39 -23.39 -10.40 29.55
N VAL A 40 -24.46 -11.18 29.50
CA VAL A 40 -25.45 -11.31 30.57
C VAL A 40 -25.08 -12.52 31.43
N THR A 41 -25.05 -12.36 32.75
CA THR A 41 -24.78 -13.44 33.71
C THR A 41 -25.87 -13.41 34.77
N GLY A 42 -26.49 -14.56 35.06
CA GLY A 42 -27.59 -14.64 36.03
C GLY A 42 -28.94 -14.14 35.50
N GLY A 43 -29.10 -14.04 34.19
CA GLY A 43 -30.35 -13.62 33.54
C GLY A 43 -31.37 -14.76 33.36
N SER A 44 -32.54 -14.42 32.79
CA SER A 44 -33.62 -15.36 32.46
C SER A 44 -33.21 -16.35 31.36
N GLY A 45 -32.26 -15.95 30.52
CA GLY A 45 -31.86 -16.67 29.32
C GLY A 45 -32.70 -16.30 28.10
N GLU A 46 -33.71 -15.44 28.26
CA GLU A 46 -34.60 -14.95 27.20
C GLU A 46 -34.22 -13.53 26.73
N GLU A 47 -33.05 -13.02 27.13
CA GLU A 47 -32.64 -11.66 26.79
C GLU A 47 -32.50 -11.47 25.29
N THR A 48 -32.98 -10.35 24.79
CA THR A 48 -32.83 -9.96 23.38
C THR A 48 -32.05 -8.67 23.30
N LEU A 49 -31.22 -8.57 22.25
CA LEU A 49 -30.42 -7.39 22.00
C LEU A 49 -30.85 -6.79 20.66
N GLY A 50 -31.33 -5.56 20.69
CA GLY A 50 -31.72 -4.79 19.51
C GLY A 50 -30.75 -3.64 19.27
N TYR A 51 -30.48 -3.34 18.00
CA TYR A 51 -29.79 -2.13 17.60
C TYR A 51 -30.68 -1.32 16.66
N ALA A 52 -31.06 -0.12 17.07
CA ALA A 52 -31.89 0.79 16.28
C ALA A 52 -31.03 1.94 15.72
N ASP A 53 -31.06 2.14 14.41
CA ASP A 53 -30.40 3.28 13.76
C ASP A 53 -31.18 4.60 13.99
N LYS A 54 -30.60 5.73 13.57
CA LYS A 54 -31.25 7.05 13.66
C LYS A 54 -32.55 7.16 12.84
N ASN A 55 -32.75 6.28 11.85
CA ASN A 55 -33.93 6.28 10.98
C ASN A 55 -35.05 5.38 11.52
N GLY A 56 -34.84 4.76 12.68
CA GLY A 56 -35.81 3.86 13.31
C GLY A 56 -35.78 2.42 12.79
N ASN A 57 -34.82 2.07 11.93
CA ASN A 57 -34.64 0.68 11.53
C ASN A 57 -33.98 -0.08 12.67
N SER A 58 -34.67 -1.10 13.17
CA SER A 58 -34.17 -1.96 14.23
C SER A 58 -33.72 -3.29 13.66
N ARG A 59 -32.53 -3.75 14.08
CA ARG A 59 -32.04 -5.11 13.83
C ARG A 59 -31.88 -5.86 15.14
N ALA A 60 -32.32 -7.11 15.16
CA ALA A 60 -32.00 -8.02 16.25
C ALA A 60 -30.55 -8.50 16.13
N ILE A 61 -29.87 -8.62 17.26
CA ILE A 61 -28.54 -9.22 17.36
C ILE A 61 -28.73 -10.56 18.08
N ASP A 62 -28.48 -11.64 17.36
CA ASP A 62 -28.58 -12.97 17.92
C ASP A 62 -27.43 -13.24 18.91
N PRO A 63 -27.69 -14.05 19.95
CA PRO A 63 -26.63 -14.47 20.85
C PRO A 63 -25.59 -15.30 20.10
N ALA A 64 -24.32 -15.08 20.44
CA ALA A 64 -23.26 -15.96 19.99
C ALA A 64 -23.56 -17.39 20.48
N ALA A 65 -23.42 -18.38 19.58
CA ALA A 65 -23.49 -19.78 19.97
C ALA A 65 -22.46 -20.04 21.08
N PRO A 66 -22.78 -20.86 22.10
CA PRO A 66 -21.84 -21.14 23.18
C PRO A 66 -20.57 -21.75 22.58
N GLN A 67 -19.51 -20.95 22.56
CA GLN A 67 -18.19 -21.44 22.21
C GLN A 67 -17.80 -22.42 23.32
N ALA A 68 -17.56 -23.68 22.96
CA ALA A 68 -17.15 -24.71 23.90
C ALA A 68 -15.80 -24.31 24.51
N ALA A 69 -15.83 -23.54 25.60
CA ALA A 69 -14.67 -23.26 26.41
C ALA A 69 -14.16 -24.59 26.95
N ALA A 70 -12.86 -24.87 26.73
CA ALA A 70 -12.18 -26.01 27.30
C ALA A 70 -12.47 -26.10 28.80
N LYS A 71 -12.97 -27.26 29.25
CA LYS A 71 -13.32 -27.60 30.64
C LYS A 71 -12.32 -27.00 31.65
N PRO A 72 -12.77 -26.12 32.56
CA PRO A 72 -12.14 -25.98 33.87
C PRO A 72 -12.78 -26.98 34.85
N ALA A 73 -11.97 -27.48 35.76
CA ALA A 73 -12.34 -28.45 36.78
C ALA A 73 -13.52 -27.98 37.67
N ALA A 74 -14.28 -28.96 38.13
CA ALA A 74 -15.55 -28.81 38.83
C ALA A 74 -15.50 -27.89 40.06
N SER A 75 -16.47 -26.97 40.13
CA SER A 75 -17.00 -26.41 41.38
C SER A 75 -18.54 -26.48 41.33
N PRO A 76 -19.23 -26.85 42.43
CA PRO A 76 -20.68 -26.96 42.46
C PRO A 76 -21.29 -25.56 42.66
N ALA A 77 -21.45 -24.82 41.57
CA ALA A 77 -22.32 -23.66 41.52
C ALA A 77 -23.40 -23.93 40.46
N THR A 78 -24.65 -23.61 40.79
CA THR A 78 -25.81 -23.64 39.89
C THR A 78 -25.41 -23.10 38.51
N PRO A 79 -25.74 -23.77 37.38
CA PRO A 79 -25.30 -23.31 36.07
C PRO A 79 -25.94 -21.94 35.78
N SER A 80 -25.20 -20.87 36.02
CA SER A 80 -25.61 -19.53 35.62
C SER A 80 -25.69 -19.54 34.10
N LYS A 81 -26.89 -19.34 33.54
CA LYS A 81 -27.04 -19.13 32.10
C LYS A 81 -26.27 -17.85 31.73
N VAL A 82 -25.18 -18.01 30.98
CA VAL A 82 -24.40 -16.91 30.43
C VAL A 82 -24.79 -16.75 28.98
N ARG A 83 -25.24 -15.55 28.60
CA ARG A 83 -25.60 -15.22 27.22
C ARG A 83 -24.69 -14.10 26.73
N GLN A 84 -24.07 -14.31 25.57
CA GLN A 84 -23.14 -13.34 24.99
C GLN A 84 -23.66 -12.89 23.62
N PHE A 85 -23.54 -11.60 23.34
CA PHE A 85 -23.89 -10.99 22.07
C PHE A 85 -22.69 -10.22 21.56
N THR A 86 -22.48 -10.26 20.24
CA THR A 86 -21.44 -9.49 19.57
C THR A 86 -22.01 -8.88 18.29
N SER A 87 -21.71 -7.61 18.02
CA SER A 87 -22.10 -6.97 16.76
C SER A 87 -21.11 -5.87 16.36
N LYS A 88 -21.06 -5.55 15.07
CA LYS A 88 -20.27 -4.42 14.55
C LYS A 88 -21.10 -3.14 14.50
N LEU A 89 -20.50 -2.05 14.98
CA LEU A 89 -21.06 -0.71 14.92
C LEU A 89 -20.61 -0.04 13.62
N THR A 90 -21.52 0.12 12.66
CA THR A 90 -21.25 0.71 11.33
C THR A 90 -21.93 2.05 11.12
N GLY A 91 -22.70 2.52 12.10
CA GLY A 91 -23.42 3.79 12.02
C GLY A 91 -24.09 4.11 13.35
N ASP A 92 -24.47 5.37 13.52
CA ASP A 92 -25.11 5.87 14.73
C ASP A 92 -26.36 5.07 15.10
N GLY A 93 -26.58 4.86 16.39
CA GLY A 93 -27.75 4.11 16.84
C GLY A 93 -27.80 3.89 18.34
N THR A 94 -28.82 3.18 18.77
CA THR A 94 -29.05 2.81 20.17
C THR A 94 -29.09 1.30 20.30
N LEU A 95 -28.26 0.77 21.19
CA LEU A 95 -28.27 -0.61 21.61
C LEU A 95 -29.19 -0.76 22.82
N THR A 96 -30.17 -1.65 22.75
CA THR A 96 -31.14 -1.89 23.83
C THR A 96 -31.15 -3.38 24.19
N LEU A 97 -30.90 -3.68 25.46
CA LEU A 97 -31.02 -5.01 26.05
C LEU A 97 -32.37 -5.12 26.76
N THR A 98 -33.15 -6.13 26.42
CA THR A 98 -34.47 -6.40 27.00
C THR A 98 -34.59 -7.83 27.49
N SER A 99 -35.39 -8.07 28.52
CA SER A 99 -35.84 -9.40 28.95
C SER A 99 -37.35 -9.36 29.14
N GLY A 100 -38.11 -9.95 28.22
CA GLY A 100 -39.56 -9.76 28.19
C GLY A 100 -39.91 -8.30 27.92
N GLU A 101 -40.71 -7.69 28.79
CA GLU A 101 -41.09 -6.27 28.72
C GLU A 101 -40.08 -5.32 29.41
N ASP A 102 -39.15 -5.87 30.20
CA ASP A 102 -38.21 -5.07 30.97
C ASP A 102 -36.98 -4.67 30.14
N GLN A 103 -36.68 -3.36 30.13
CA GLN A 103 -35.45 -2.83 29.55
C GLN A 103 -34.31 -2.91 30.58
N LEU A 104 -33.39 -3.84 30.36
CA LEU A 104 -32.24 -4.08 31.26
C LEU A 104 -31.06 -3.13 31.00
N GLY A 105 -30.95 -2.57 29.79
CA GLY A 105 -29.86 -1.66 29.45
C GLY A 105 -30.09 -0.93 28.14
N ARG A 106 -29.55 0.29 28.04
CA ARG A 106 -29.64 1.14 26.85
C ARG A 106 -28.37 1.96 26.69
N TRP A 107 -27.75 1.90 25.51
CA TRP A 107 -26.53 2.63 25.19
C TRP A 107 -26.64 3.28 23.82
N ALA A 108 -26.46 4.60 23.74
CA ALA A 108 -26.42 5.32 22.47
C ALA A 108 -24.98 5.43 21.96
N PHE A 109 -24.80 5.26 20.66
CA PHE A 109 -23.52 5.33 19.96
C PHE A 109 -23.54 6.41 18.89
N ALA A 110 -22.47 7.21 18.87
CA ALA A 110 -22.07 8.05 17.75
C ALA A 110 -20.86 7.40 17.09
N VAL A 111 -21.04 6.88 15.87
CA VAL A 111 -20.02 6.19 15.11
C VAL A 111 -19.30 7.19 14.24
N VAL A 112 -17.98 7.31 14.40
CA VAL A 112 -17.12 8.18 13.58
C VAL A 112 -16.67 7.39 12.36
N PRO A 113 -17.10 7.78 11.14
CA PRO A 113 -16.67 7.11 9.91
C PRO A 113 -15.17 7.22 9.72
N ASP A 114 -14.58 6.15 9.18
CA ASP A 114 -13.19 6.11 8.79
C ASP A 114 -13.00 6.79 7.43
N LYS A 115 -12.02 7.68 7.31
CA LYS A 115 -11.83 8.48 6.08
C LYS A 115 -10.69 7.87 5.26
N PRO A 116 -10.83 7.82 3.92
CA PRO A 116 -9.73 7.39 3.09
C PRO A 116 -8.52 8.33 3.26
N PRO A 117 -7.29 7.80 3.14
CA PRO A 117 -6.09 8.61 3.23
C PRO A 117 -6.06 9.67 2.12
N GLN A 118 -5.23 10.70 2.28
CA GLN A 118 -4.90 11.64 1.22
C GLN A 118 -3.38 11.68 1.05
N ILE A 119 -2.92 11.64 -0.20
CA ILE A 119 -1.49 11.74 -0.52
C ILE A 119 -1.27 12.77 -1.61
N ARG A 120 -0.28 13.64 -1.43
CA ARG A 120 0.09 14.70 -2.39
C ARG A 120 1.58 14.96 -2.40
N PHE A 121 2.10 15.46 -3.52
CA PHE A 121 3.48 15.92 -3.58
C PHE A 121 3.68 17.19 -2.76
N VAL A 122 4.87 17.32 -2.18
CA VAL A 122 5.36 18.56 -1.56
C VAL A 122 6.56 19.04 -2.37
N GLY A 123 6.29 19.91 -3.34
CA GLY A 123 7.27 20.33 -4.32
C GLY A 123 7.42 19.36 -5.50
N GLU A 124 8.42 19.58 -6.34
CA GLU A 124 8.70 18.74 -7.49
C GLU A 124 9.57 17.53 -7.13
N PRO A 125 9.30 16.34 -7.71
CA PRO A 125 10.26 15.25 -7.71
C PRO A 125 11.59 15.75 -8.26
N LYS A 126 12.70 15.39 -7.61
CA LYS A 126 14.01 15.90 -8.00
C LYS A 126 15.08 14.84 -7.92
N ARG A 127 16.20 15.15 -8.58
CA ARG A 127 17.45 14.42 -8.43
C ARG A 127 18.21 14.99 -7.24
N ALA A 128 18.53 14.14 -6.26
CA ALA A 128 19.36 14.51 -5.13
C ALA A 128 20.83 14.69 -5.55
N ALA A 129 21.66 15.29 -4.68
CA ALA A 129 23.07 15.57 -4.97
C ALA A 129 23.89 14.29 -5.25
N ASN A 130 23.51 13.17 -4.63
CA ASN A 130 24.09 11.85 -4.88
C ASN A 130 23.54 11.15 -6.14
N GLY A 131 22.67 11.81 -6.90
CA GLY A 131 22.07 11.28 -8.13
C GLY A 131 20.76 10.50 -7.93
N ALA A 132 20.38 10.18 -6.68
CA ALA A 132 19.17 9.41 -6.39
C ALA A 132 17.90 10.19 -6.72
N PHE A 133 16.82 9.46 -7.00
CA PHE A 133 15.49 10.05 -7.16
C PHE A 133 14.88 10.34 -5.79
N GLU A 134 14.43 11.57 -5.59
CA GLU A 134 13.91 12.06 -4.32
C GLU A 134 12.48 12.58 -4.47
N LEU A 135 11.61 12.06 -3.60
CA LEU A 135 10.22 12.43 -3.49
C LEU A 135 9.96 13.03 -2.10
N ASN A 136 9.35 14.21 -2.10
CA ASN A 136 8.81 14.85 -0.90
C ASN A 136 7.29 14.87 -1.05
N TYR A 137 6.57 14.44 -0.02
CA TYR A 137 5.12 14.25 -0.07
C TYR A 137 4.50 14.36 1.32
N GLN A 138 3.19 14.52 1.36
CA GLN A 138 2.41 14.54 2.59
C GLN A 138 1.33 13.46 2.52
N ILE A 139 1.14 12.73 3.63
CA ILE A 139 0.07 11.74 3.79
C ILE A 139 -0.80 12.17 4.97
N ASP A 140 -2.04 12.56 4.70
CA ASP A 140 -3.02 12.94 5.71
C ASP A 140 -4.03 11.80 5.89
N ASP A 141 -4.13 11.27 7.11
CA ASP A 141 -5.03 10.17 7.47
C ASP A 141 -5.34 10.26 8.97
N ASP A 142 -6.58 9.96 9.39
CA ASP A 142 -7.02 10.06 10.77
C ASP A 142 -6.48 8.94 11.67
N TYR A 143 -6.17 7.77 11.11
CA TYR A 143 -5.57 6.65 11.83
C TYR A 143 -4.16 6.26 11.35
N GLY A 144 -3.63 6.97 10.36
CA GLY A 144 -2.34 6.75 9.71
C GLY A 144 -2.38 5.67 8.63
N ALA A 145 -1.75 5.95 7.49
CA ALA A 145 -1.61 4.99 6.40
C ALA A 145 -0.77 3.75 6.81
N ALA A 146 -1.13 2.59 6.27
CA ALA A 146 -0.46 1.31 6.47
C ALA A 146 0.65 1.07 5.44
N THR A 147 0.44 1.50 4.20
CA THR A 147 1.44 1.43 3.12
C THR A 147 1.38 2.66 2.24
N ALA A 148 2.51 2.99 1.62
CA ALA A 148 2.57 3.98 0.55
C ALA A 148 3.64 3.59 -0.46
N LYS A 149 3.40 3.88 -1.74
CA LYS A 149 4.32 3.56 -2.84
C LYS A 149 4.25 4.59 -3.95
N ALA A 150 5.37 4.77 -4.66
CA ALA A 150 5.41 5.45 -5.94
C ALA A 150 5.17 4.43 -7.06
N VAL A 151 4.20 4.75 -7.93
CA VAL A 151 3.84 3.95 -9.10
C VAL A 151 4.33 4.70 -10.34
N PHE A 152 5.09 3.99 -11.17
CA PHE A 152 5.66 4.53 -12.40
C PHE A 152 4.99 3.89 -13.61
N ALA A 153 4.75 4.69 -14.64
CA ALA A 153 4.41 4.24 -15.98
C ALA A 153 5.27 4.98 -17.00
N LEU A 154 5.58 4.37 -18.14
CA LEU A 154 6.21 5.09 -19.25
C LEU A 154 5.20 6.11 -19.81
N ALA A 155 5.66 7.34 -20.04
CA ALA A 155 4.83 8.38 -20.62
C ALA A 155 4.67 8.19 -22.14
N ASP A 156 5.73 7.68 -22.78
CA ASP A 156 5.77 7.47 -24.22
C ASP A 156 5.04 6.17 -24.61
N PRO A 157 4.21 6.19 -25.67
CA PRO A 157 3.49 5.02 -26.12
C PRO A 157 4.48 3.95 -26.60
N GLN A 158 4.28 2.72 -26.13
CA GLN A 158 5.04 1.57 -26.58
C GLN A 158 4.45 1.04 -27.89
N ALA A 159 5.25 0.32 -28.69
CA ALA A 159 4.72 -0.36 -29.87
C ALA A 159 3.61 -1.35 -29.45
N PRO A 160 2.55 -1.55 -30.25
CA PRO A 160 1.42 -2.40 -29.87
C PRO A 160 1.78 -3.85 -29.49
N ASN A 161 2.87 -4.36 -30.06
CA ASN A 161 3.43 -5.69 -29.81
C ASN A 161 4.77 -5.64 -29.06
N ALA A 162 5.10 -4.52 -28.41
CA ALA A 162 6.33 -4.39 -27.64
C ALA A 162 6.42 -5.51 -26.60
N ARG A 163 7.60 -6.10 -26.47
CA ARG A 163 7.89 -7.15 -25.51
C ARG A 163 8.88 -6.63 -24.45
N PRO A 164 8.44 -5.85 -23.45
CA PRO A 164 9.32 -5.32 -22.44
C PRO A 164 9.93 -6.44 -21.59
N LEU A 165 11.24 -6.38 -21.38
CA LEU A 165 11.97 -7.36 -20.58
C LEU A 165 11.86 -7.07 -19.07
N TYR A 166 11.53 -5.83 -18.71
CA TYR A 166 11.45 -5.30 -17.35
C TYR A 166 10.19 -4.47 -17.14
N GLY A 167 9.63 -4.53 -15.94
CA GLY A 167 8.52 -3.68 -15.51
C GLY A 167 8.99 -2.37 -14.86
N ALA A 168 8.03 -1.62 -14.33
CA ALA A 168 8.30 -0.47 -13.48
C ALA A 168 9.08 -0.87 -12.22
N SER A 169 9.98 0.00 -11.75
CA SER A 169 10.63 -0.19 -10.45
C SER A 169 9.64 0.01 -9.32
N GLU A 170 9.68 -0.85 -8.30
CA GLU A 170 8.95 -0.60 -7.06
C GLU A 170 9.70 0.44 -6.21
N MET A 171 9.00 1.45 -5.72
CA MET A 171 9.57 2.42 -4.77
C MET A 171 8.62 2.59 -3.59
N PRO A 172 8.77 1.76 -2.53
CA PRO A 172 8.00 1.95 -1.30
C PRO A 172 8.34 3.31 -0.69
N LEU A 173 7.33 3.98 -0.15
CA LEU A 173 7.45 5.29 0.46
C LEU A 173 7.53 5.15 1.98
N THR A 174 8.40 5.94 2.58
CA THR A 174 8.46 6.11 4.04
C THR A 174 7.16 6.73 4.54
N LEU A 175 6.55 6.10 5.54
CA LEU A 175 5.33 6.60 6.15
C LEU A 175 5.66 7.66 7.22
N PRO A 176 4.90 8.77 7.29
CA PRO A 176 4.97 9.68 8.43
C PRO A 176 4.70 8.94 9.74
N ARG A 177 5.31 9.40 10.83
CA ARG A 177 5.07 8.80 12.15
C ARG A 177 3.62 9.06 12.57
N ARG A 178 2.87 7.99 12.90
CA ARG A 178 1.49 8.06 13.40
C ARG A 178 1.41 8.99 14.63
N GLY A 179 0.50 9.96 14.61
CA GLY A 179 0.35 10.97 15.66
C GLY A 179 1.48 12.01 15.76
N GLY A 180 2.36 12.08 14.76
CA GLY A 180 3.40 13.10 14.66
C GLY A 180 2.82 14.48 14.34
N LYS A 181 3.55 15.54 14.69
CA LYS A 181 3.17 16.93 14.37
C LYS A 181 3.24 17.27 12.87
N SER A 182 3.89 16.41 12.07
CA SER A 182 4.08 16.61 10.63
C SER A 182 3.72 15.34 9.88
N ASN A 183 2.86 15.53 8.88
CA ASN A 183 2.42 14.51 7.95
C ASN A 183 3.30 14.46 6.68
N ALA A 184 4.38 15.26 6.65
CA ALA A 184 5.34 15.29 5.55
C ALA A 184 6.39 14.19 5.72
N ALA A 185 6.74 13.55 4.61
CA ALA A 185 7.78 12.54 4.54
C ALA A 185 8.61 12.72 3.26
N ARG A 186 9.80 12.13 3.28
CA ARG A 186 10.76 12.12 2.19
C ARG A 186 11.24 10.70 1.96
N THR A 187 11.26 10.28 0.70
CA THR A 187 11.86 9.02 0.28
C THR A 187 12.86 9.29 -0.82
N SER A 188 14.03 8.66 -0.73
CA SER A 188 15.04 8.70 -1.78
C SER A 188 15.45 7.29 -2.15
N LYS A 189 15.50 7.01 -3.45
CA LYS A 189 15.94 5.72 -4.00
C LYS A 189 16.81 5.97 -5.22
N ASP A 190 17.95 5.28 -5.31
CA ASP A 190 18.73 5.30 -6.53
C ASP A 190 18.02 4.46 -7.61
N LEU A 191 17.67 5.11 -8.71
CA LEU A 191 17.03 4.51 -9.87
C LEU A 191 17.89 4.67 -11.13
N THR A 192 19.12 5.19 -10.99
CA THR A 192 19.97 5.54 -12.14
C THR A 192 20.46 4.33 -12.94
N GLU A 193 20.50 3.14 -12.32
CA GLU A 193 20.83 1.88 -12.99
C GLU A 193 19.61 1.18 -13.62
N HIS A 194 18.39 1.61 -13.25
CA HIS A 194 17.17 1.02 -13.76
C HIS A 194 17.06 1.23 -15.28
N VAL A 195 16.48 0.28 -16.00
CA VAL A 195 16.39 0.35 -17.47
C VAL A 195 15.51 1.50 -17.98
N TRP A 196 14.63 2.04 -17.13
CA TRP A 196 13.82 3.22 -17.43
C TRP A 196 14.51 4.54 -17.05
N ALA A 197 15.70 4.51 -16.47
CA ALA A 197 16.47 5.73 -16.21
C ALA A 197 16.62 6.51 -17.52
N GLY A 198 16.30 7.80 -17.52
CA GLY A 198 16.30 8.68 -18.69
C GLY A 198 15.10 8.53 -19.62
N SER A 199 14.12 7.70 -19.30
CA SER A 199 12.83 7.66 -20.00
C SER A 199 11.88 8.73 -19.45
N SER A 200 10.98 9.20 -20.29
CA SER A 200 9.83 10.00 -19.84
C SER A 200 8.84 9.10 -19.11
N ILE A 201 8.51 9.46 -17.87
CA ILE A 201 7.65 8.67 -16.98
C ILE A 201 6.48 9.49 -16.46
N LYS A 202 5.38 8.82 -16.17
CA LYS A 202 4.27 9.28 -15.33
C LYS A 202 4.45 8.69 -13.93
N LEU A 203 4.42 9.55 -12.93
CA LEU A 203 4.56 9.20 -11.53
C LEU A 203 3.28 9.53 -10.77
N THR A 204 2.76 8.55 -10.03
CA THR A 204 1.62 8.70 -9.12
C THR A 204 1.98 8.11 -7.77
N LEU A 205 1.66 8.80 -6.67
CA LEU A 205 1.82 8.25 -5.33
C LEU A 205 0.51 7.58 -4.91
N VAL A 206 0.61 6.43 -4.27
CA VAL A 206 -0.55 5.68 -3.76
C VAL A 206 -0.33 5.39 -2.28
N ALA A 207 -1.33 5.67 -1.46
CA ALA A 207 -1.37 5.31 -0.04
C ALA A 207 -2.56 4.38 0.24
N THR A 208 -2.40 3.50 1.21
CA THR A 208 -3.43 2.57 1.69
C THR A 208 -3.42 2.56 3.21
N ASP A 209 -4.58 2.70 3.83
CA ASP A 209 -4.74 2.63 5.29
C ASP A 209 -4.94 1.18 5.79
N ASP A 210 -5.10 1.01 7.10
CA ASP A 210 -5.33 -0.29 7.72
C ASP A 210 -6.78 -0.81 7.51
N ALA A 211 -7.71 0.08 7.15
CA ALA A 211 -9.09 -0.27 6.81
C ALA A 211 -9.25 -0.75 5.34
N GLY A 212 -8.20 -0.60 4.53
CA GLY A 212 -8.15 -0.99 3.13
C GLY A 212 -8.56 0.12 2.15
N HIS A 213 -8.81 1.35 2.62
CA HIS A 213 -9.03 2.47 1.72
C HIS A 213 -7.74 2.85 1.01
N THR A 214 -7.89 3.29 -0.24
CA THR A 214 -6.76 3.71 -1.07
C THR A 214 -6.97 5.11 -1.61
N ALA A 215 -5.88 5.85 -1.76
CA ALA A 215 -5.88 7.15 -2.40
C ALA A 215 -4.66 7.34 -3.27
N SER A 216 -4.83 8.14 -4.32
CA SER A 216 -3.78 8.47 -5.29
C SER A 216 -3.57 9.98 -5.36
N SER A 217 -2.33 10.40 -5.58
CA SER A 217 -1.99 11.81 -5.83
C SER A 217 -2.35 12.23 -7.26
N GLU A 218 -2.12 13.51 -7.56
CA GLU A 218 -1.95 13.95 -8.94
C GLU A 218 -0.83 13.16 -9.65
N THR A 219 -0.90 13.08 -10.98
CA THR A 219 0.15 12.43 -11.78
C THR A 219 1.12 13.48 -12.30
N LYS A 220 2.42 13.27 -12.07
CA LYS A 220 3.49 14.13 -12.59
C LYS A 220 4.22 13.43 -13.74
N THR A 221 4.43 14.14 -14.84
CA THR A 221 5.25 13.67 -15.96
C THR A 221 6.64 14.28 -15.88
N LEU A 222 7.68 13.45 -15.92
CA LEU A 222 9.07 13.90 -15.80
C LEU A 222 10.04 12.90 -16.42
N LEU A 223 11.30 13.29 -16.55
CA LEU A 223 12.38 12.36 -16.90
C LEU A 223 12.82 11.60 -15.65
N MET A 224 12.87 10.27 -15.70
CA MET A 224 13.47 9.50 -14.61
C MET A 224 14.96 9.84 -14.52
N PRO A 225 15.51 10.15 -13.33
CA PRO A 225 16.93 10.45 -13.20
C PRO A 225 17.82 9.34 -13.76
N GLU A 226 18.85 9.73 -14.49
CA GLU A 226 19.85 8.82 -15.05
C GLU A 226 21.26 9.23 -14.63
N ARG A 227 22.17 8.26 -14.71
CA ARG A 227 23.60 8.53 -14.59
C ARG A 227 24.06 9.31 -15.81
N PRO A 228 24.72 10.48 -15.65
CA PRO A 228 25.26 11.21 -16.78
C PRO A 228 26.49 10.47 -17.33
N PHE A 229 26.48 10.17 -18.63
CA PHE A 229 27.63 9.64 -19.34
C PHE A 229 28.25 10.73 -20.21
N ALA A 230 29.47 11.15 -19.88
CA ALA A 230 30.20 12.14 -20.69
C ALA A 230 30.77 11.53 -21.98
N ASN A 231 31.13 10.24 -21.94
CA ASN A 231 31.63 9.52 -23.10
C ASN A 231 30.48 9.24 -24.09
N PRO A 232 30.54 9.71 -25.35
CA PRO A 232 29.52 9.47 -26.36
C PRO A 232 29.28 7.99 -26.65
N LEU A 233 30.32 7.16 -26.59
CA LEU A 233 30.22 5.71 -26.78
C LEU A 233 29.36 5.08 -25.67
N ALA A 234 29.62 5.44 -24.42
CA ALA A 234 28.85 4.94 -23.28
C ALA A 234 27.37 5.40 -23.36
N ARG A 235 27.12 6.64 -23.79
CA ARG A 235 25.76 7.13 -24.06
C ARG A 235 25.03 6.27 -25.10
N ALA A 236 25.70 5.93 -26.20
CA ALA A 236 25.12 5.09 -27.24
C ALA A 236 24.81 3.67 -26.76
N VAL A 237 25.71 3.07 -25.96
CA VAL A 237 25.50 1.74 -25.36
C VAL A 237 24.31 1.75 -24.39
N ILE A 238 24.17 2.77 -23.55
CA ILE A 238 23.04 2.87 -22.61
C ILE A 238 21.70 3.15 -23.31
N GLU A 239 21.71 3.88 -24.42
CA GLU A 239 20.53 4.02 -25.27
C GLU A 239 20.11 2.67 -25.87
N GLN A 240 21.06 1.89 -26.38
CA GLN A 240 20.82 0.53 -26.88
C GLN A 240 20.28 -0.40 -25.78
N ARG A 241 20.86 -0.33 -24.57
CA ARG A 241 20.38 -1.05 -23.40
C ARG A 241 18.92 -0.73 -23.10
N ARG A 242 18.55 0.55 -23.12
CA ARG A 242 17.17 1.01 -22.89
C ARG A 242 16.23 0.50 -23.98
N LEU A 243 16.62 0.61 -25.26
CA LEU A 243 15.82 0.12 -26.39
C LEU A 243 15.51 -1.37 -26.24
N LEU A 244 16.53 -2.19 -25.96
CA LEU A 244 16.37 -3.64 -25.80
C LEU A 244 15.53 -3.99 -24.56
N ALA A 245 15.71 -3.26 -23.46
CA ALA A 245 14.98 -3.50 -22.23
C ALA A 245 13.49 -3.16 -22.33
N LEU A 246 13.14 -2.11 -23.08
CA LEU A 246 11.76 -1.68 -23.29
C LEU A 246 11.03 -2.52 -24.36
N ASP A 247 11.76 -3.07 -25.33
CA ASP A 247 11.20 -3.96 -26.33
C ASP A 247 12.23 -4.98 -26.84
N ALA A 248 12.06 -6.24 -26.46
CA ALA A 248 12.90 -7.34 -26.94
C ALA A 248 12.84 -7.52 -28.47
N ASN A 249 11.76 -7.08 -29.12
CA ASN A 249 11.65 -7.11 -30.58
C ASN A 249 12.59 -6.08 -31.25
N ALA A 250 13.17 -5.16 -30.50
CA ALA A 250 14.19 -4.23 -30.99
C ALA A 250 15.56 -4.89 -31.19
N LYS A 251 15.74 -6.19 -30.87
CA LYS A 251 17.01 -6.94 -31.05
C LYS A 251 17.69 -6.69 -32.41
N PRO A 252 17.02 -6.79 -33.58
CA PRO A 252 17.66 -6.53 -34.87
C PRO A 252 18.21 -5.10 -34.98
N ARG A 253 17.41 -4.10 -34.55
CA ARG A 253 17.83 -2.70 -34.55
C ARG A 253 19.02 -2.46 -33.62
N VAL A 254 19.06 -3.09 -32.46
CA VAL A 254 20.18 -2.96 -31.52
C VAL A 254 21.45 -3.57 -32.12
N LEU A 255 21.35 -4.73 -32.79
CA LEU A 255 22.48 -5.32 -33.52
C LEU A 255 23.01 -4.38 -34.61
N ASP A 256 22.13 -3.76 -35.41
CA ASP A 256 22.51 -2.79 -36.44
C ASP A 256 23.23 -1.56 -35.83
N LEU A 257 22.75 -1.07 -34.68
CA LEU A 257 23.40 0.05 -33.97
C LEU A 257 24.78 -0.34 -33.41
N MET A 258 24.93 -1.58 -32.91
CA MET A 258 26.24 -2.10 -32.50
C MET A 258 27.20 -2.26 -33.68
N ASP A 259 26.70 -2.71 -34.84
CA ASP A 259 27.47 -2.80 -36.08
C ASP A 259 27.93 -1.43 -36.56
N ALA A 260 27.05 -0.42 -36.50
CA ALA A 260 27.38 0.94 -36.91
C ALA A 260 28.52 1.54 -36.08
N ILE A 261 28.51 1.33 -34.76
CA ILE A 261 29.55 1.86 -33.86
C ILE A 261 30.88 1.11 -34.07
N THR A 262 30.82 -0.18 -34.43
CA THR A 262 32.01 -1.04 -34.60
C THR A 262 32.57 -1.06 -36.04
N LEU A 263 31.97 -0.32 -36.97
CA LEU A 263 32.35 -0.32 -38.40
C LEU A 263 33.77 0.20 -38.67
N ARG A 264 34.20 1.24 -37.95
CA ARG A 264 35.55 1.85 -38.06
C ARG A 264 36.18 1.96 -36.67
N PRO A 265 36.66 0.84 -36.11
CA PRO A 265 37.08 0.81 -34.71
C PRO A 265 38.24 1.76 -34.40
N GLU A 266 39.13 1.98 -35.36
CA GLU A 266 40.26 2.90 -35.27
C GLU A 266 39.87 4.37 -35.07
N ASP A 267 38.69 4.77 -35.54
CA ASP A 267 38.18 6.14 -35.42
C ASP A 267 37.23 6.31 -34.22
N THR A 268 36.57 5.22 -33.79
CA THR A 268 35.52 5.27 -32.75
C THR A 268 36.04 4.94 -31.35
N PHE A 269 37.13 4.17 -31.22
CA PHE A 269 37.60 3.65 -29.95
C PHE A 269 39.04 4.05 -29.62
N ASP A 270 39.21 4.84 -28.56
CA ASP A 270 40.53 5.12 -27.99
C ASP A 270 41.16 3.89 -27.32
N ASN A 271 40.32 2.96 -26.84
CA ASN A 271 40.74 1.73 -26.17
C ASN A 271 40.09 0.50 -26.83
N MET A 272 40.93 -0.34 -27.43
CA MET A 272 40.48 -1.54 -28.14
C MET A 272 39.84 -2.59 -27.23
N SER A 273 40.07 -2.55 -25.90
CA SER A 273 39.34 -3.40 -24.95
C SER A 273 37.84 -3.09 -24.93
N HIS A 274 37.44 -1.82 -25.10
CA HIS A 274 36.03 -1.44 -25.19
C HIS A 274 35.40 -1.96 -26.49
N TYR A 275 36.15 -1.92 -27.59
CA TYR A 275 35.72 -2.53 -28.85
C TYR A 275 35.45 -4.04 -28.68
N LEU A 276 36.38 -4.76 -28.06
CA LEU A 276 36.20 -6.20 -27.79
C LEU A 276 35.00 -6.48 -26.87
N ALA A 277 34.75 -5.64 -25.87
CA ALA A 277 33.57 -5.75 -25.00
C ALA A 277 32.26 -5.59 -25.79
N ILE A 278 32.16 -4.57 -26.66
CA ILE A 278 30.97 -4.35 -27.51
C ILE A 278 30.81 -5.50 -28.51
N MET A 279 31.90 -6.00 -29.11
CA MET A 279 31.83 -7.16 -30.01
C MET A 279 31.38 -8.44 -29.29
N SER A 280 31.78 -8.60 -28.02
CA SER A 280 31.28 -9.68 -27.16
C SER A 280 29.78 -9.54 -26.93
N ALA A 281 29.33 -8.35 -26.48
CA ALA A 281 27.90 -8.05 -26.25
C ALA A 281 27.07 -8.29 -27.52
N ARG A 282 27.56 -7.83 -28.68
CA ARG A 282 26.91 -8.04 -29.97
C ARG A 282 26.75 -9.52 -30.31
N THR A 283 27.82 -10.31 -30.13
CA THR A 283 27.80 -11.75 -30.43
C THR A 283 26.83 -12.49 -29.51
N ARG A 284 26.85 -12.17 -28.21
CA ARG A 284 25.92 -12.74 -27.24
C ARG A 284 24.46 -12.35 -27.55
N LEU A 285 24.19 -11.08 -27.84
CA LEU A 285 22.87 -10.60 -28.26
C LEU A 285 22.38 -11.33 -29.51
N LYS A 286 23.25 -11.55 -30.50
CA LYS A 286 22.92 -12.30 -31.72
C LYS A 286 22.47 -13.72 -31.39
N MET A 287 23.17 -14.39 -30.47
CA MET A 287 22.88 -15.75 -30.00
C MET A 287 21.74 -15.85 -28.98
N ALA A 288 21.28 -14.73 -28.41
CA ALA A 288 20.25 -14.72 -27.39
C ALA A 288 18.86 -14.96 -28.00
N ASP A 289 18.25 -16.10 -27.71
CA ASP A 289 16.94 -16.51 -28.25
C ASP A 289 15.83 -16.54 -27.20
N SER A 290 16.18 -16.38 -25.92
CA SER A 290 15.22 -16.28 -24.80
C SER A 290 15.25 -14.91 -24.11
N ASP A 291 14.16 -14.55 -23.45
CA ASP A 291 14.09 -13.30 -22.67
C ASP A 291 15.12 -13.24 -21.54
N ASP A 292 15.47 -14.38 -20.93
CA ASP A 292 16.51 -14.43 -19.89
C ASP A 292 17.90 -14.13 -20.45
N GLN A 293 18.21 -14.64 -21.65
CA GLN A 293 19.46 -14.30 -22.33
C GLN A 293 19.47 -12.81 -22.70
N LEU A 294 18.35 -12.26 -23.18
CA LEU A 294 18.26 -10.82 -23.47
C LEU A 294 18.40 -9.97 -22.20
N ARG A 295 17.86 -10.39 -21.05
CA ARG A 295 18.07 -9.73 -19.76
C ARG A 295 19.53 -9.77 -19.32
N SER A 296 20.22 -10.89 -19.55
CA SER A 296 21.67 -11.00 -19.33
C SER A 296 22.43 -9.99 -20.18
N GLU A 297 22.06 -9.80 -21.46
CA GLU A 297 22.69 -8.80 -22.31
C GLU A 297 22.40 -7.37 -21.85
N VAL A 298 21.16 -7.06 -21.45
CA VAL A 298 20.82 -5.76 -20.87
C VAL A 298 21.63 -5.47 -19.61
N SER A 299 21.96 -6.50 -18.82
CA SER A 299 22.82 -6.37 -17.64
C SER A 299 24.28 -6.14 -18.04
N TYR A 300 24.78 -6.91 -19.01
CA TYR A 300 26.14 -6.78 -19.51
C TYR A 300 26.43 -5.41 -20.14
N LEU A 301 25.46 -4.80 -20.83
CA LEU A 301 25.61 -3.44 -21.39
C LEU A 301 25.74 -2.33 -20.33
N TRP A 302 25.50 -2.62 -19.05
CA TRP A 302 25.71 -1.67 -17.95
C TRP A 302 27.14 -1.72 -17.38
N GLU A 303 27.79 -2.88 -17.44
CA GLU A 303 29.15 -3.09 -16.93
C GLU A 303 30.21 -2.35 -17.76
#